data_AF-A0A0S8BVV5-F1
#
_entry.id   AF-A0A0S8BVV5-F1
#
_cell.length_a   1.000
_cell.length_b   1.000
_cell.length_c   1.000
_cell.angle_alpha   90.00
_cell.angle_beta   90.00
_cell.angle_gamma   90.00
#
_symmetry.space_group_name_H-M   'P 1'
#
loop_
_entity.id
_entity.type
_entity.pdbx_description
1 polymer ?
#
loop_
_entity_poly.entity_id
_entity_poly.type
_entity_poly.pdbx_seq_one_letter_code
_entity_poly.pdbx_strand_id
1 'polypeptide(L)' 'MKVKTFASPLRIFKAKGELDELDKMVNKFLEDNNVKKVVSVSDACTTDDSGATIGLIRVVAYD' A
#
# COMPACT_ATOMS: atom_id res chain seq x y z
N MET A 1 -1.42 10.92 15.98
CA MET A 1 -1.63 10.53 14.58
C MET A 1 -0.29 10.36 13.88
N LYS A 2 0.02 9.12 13.47
CA LYS A 2 1.21 8.71 12.73
C LYS A 2 0.81 8.33 11.31
N VAL A 3 1.75 8.37 10.38
CA VAL A 3 1.54 8.02 8.97
C VAL A 3 2.62 7.06 8.52
N LYS A 4 2.22 5.98 7.83
CA LYS A 4 3.12 5.04 7.18
C LYS A 4 2.75 4.90 5.70
N THR A 5 3.75 5.00 4.84
CA THR A 5 3.61 4.81 3.40
C THR A 5 4.23 3.49 2.97
N PHE A 6 3.56 2.82 2.05
CA PHE A 6 3.96 1.59 1.39
C PHE A 6 3.91 1.81 -0.12
N ALA A 7 4.82 1.17 -0.84
CA ALA A 7 4.83 1.20 -2.31
C ALA A 7 4.96 -0.24 -2.81
N SER A 8 4.19 -0.58 -3.85
CA SER A 8 4.27 -1.86 -4.53
C SER A 8 4.28 -1.64 -6.04
N PRO A 9 5.20 -2.28 -6.79
CA PRO A 9 5.11 -2.29 -8.23
C PRO A 9 3.87 -3.08 -8.69
N LEU A 10 3.30 -2.68 -9.82
CA LEU A 10 2.21 -3.40 -10.47
C LEU A 10 2.70 -3.93 -11.83
N ARG A 11 3.00 -5.22 -11.90
CA ARG A 11 3.43 -5.91 -13.12
C ARG A 11 2.23 -6.48 -13.86
N ILE A 12 2.34 -6.48 -15.19
CA ILE A 12 1.33 -7.03 -16.09
C ILE A 12 1.04 -8.49 -15.71
N PHE A 13 -0.26 -8.82 -15.60
CA PHE A 13 -0.78 -10.13 -15.17
C PHE A 13 -0.40 -10.59 -13.75
N LYS A 14 0.22 -9.73 -12.93
CA LYS A 14 0.57 -10.04 -11.53
C LYS A 14 -0.07 -9.13 -10.48
N ALA A 15 -0.80 -8.09 -10.92
CA ALA A 15 -1.40 -7.08 -10.05
C ALA A 15 -2.13 -7.65 -8.83
N LYS A 16 -2.95 -8.71 -8.98
CA LYS A 16 -3.66 -9.31 -7.85
C LYS A 16 -2.71 -9.82 -6.76
N GLY A 17 -1.67 -10.56 -7.14
CA GLY A 17 -0.70 -11.09 -6.19
C GLY A 17 0.09 -9.97 -5.49
N GLU A 18 0.40 -8.90 -6.22
CA GLU A 18 1.12 -7.74 -5.68
C GLU A 18 0.27 -6.91 -4.72
N LEU A 19 -1.04 -6.84 -4.94
CA LEU A 19 -1.99 -6.25 -3.99
C LEU A 19 -2.15 -7.13 -2.75
N ASP A 20 -2.23 -8.46 -2.91
CA ASP A 20 -2.29 -9.40 -1.78
C ASP A 20 -1.00 -9.33 -0.92
N GLU A 21 0.17 -9.17 -1.56
CA GLU A 21 1.45 -8.98 -0.87
C GLU A 21 1.51 -7.62 -0.16
N LEU A 22 1.01 -6.56 -0.79
CA LEU A 22 0.91 -5.24 -0.18
C LEU A 22 0.01 -5.26 1.06
N ASP A 23 -1.15 -5.92 0.97
CA ASP A 23 -2.07 -6.10 2.11
C ASP A 23 -1.38 -6.84 3.26
N LYS A 24 -0.66 -7.93 2.97
CA LYS A 24 0.11 -8.66 3.98
C LYS A 24 1.17 -7.79 4.65
N MET A 25 1.89 -6.97 3.89
CA MET A 25 2.89 -6.05 4.44
C MET A 25 2.27 -4.99 5.36
N VAL A 26 1.13 -4.42 4.96
CA VAL A 26 0.40 -3.44 5.78
C VAL A 26 -0.09 -4.09 7.07
N ASN A 27 -0.75 -5.24 6.99
CA ASN A 27 -1.28 -5.95 8.16
C ASN A 27 -0.16 -6.35 9.12
N LYS A 28 0.93 -6.90 8.60
CA LYS A 28 2.11 -7.23 9.41
C LYS A 28 2.67 -6.01 10.13
N PHE A 29 2.75 -4.85 9.46
CA PHE A 29 3.18 -3.61 10.10
C PHE A 29 2.25 -3.20 11.25
N LEU A 30 0.92 -3.27 11.04
CA LEU A 30 -0.06 -2.90 12.07
C LEU A 30 0.06 -3.82 13.30
N GLU A 31 0.21 -5.13 13.07
CA GLU A 31 0.41 -6.13 14.12
C GLU A 31 1.72 -5.92 14.87
N ASP A 32 2.85 -5.86 14.16
CA ASP A 32 4.19 -5.72 14.75
C ASP A 32 4.31 -4.43 15.59
N ASN A 33 3.54 -3.39 15.26
CA ASN A 33 3.52 -2.11 15.97
C ASN A 33 2.35 -1.96 16.96
N ASN A 34 1.56 -3.02 17.20
CA ASN A 34 0.40 -3.02 18.08
C ASN A 34 -0.60 -1.87 17.80
N VAL A 35 -0.75 -1.48 16.54
CA VAL A 35 -1.66 -0.41 16.13
C VAL A 35 -3.10 -0.82 16.46
N LYS A 36 -3.79 0.00 17.26
CA LYS A 36 -5.15 -0.30 17.72
C LYS A 36 -6.24 0.36 16.89
N LYS A 37 -5.88 1.41 16.15
CA LYS A 37 -6.84 2.20 15.39
C LYS A 37 -6.20 2.74 14.12
N VAL A 38 -6.72 2.28 12.99
CA VAL A 38 -6.47 2.89 11.69
C VAL A 38 -7.50 4.00 11.50
N VAL A 39 -7.03 5.20 11.19
CA VAL A 39 -7.86 6.38 10.95
C VAL A 39 -8.26 6.45 9.48
N SER A 40 -7.32 6.19 8.58
CA SER A 40 -7.59 6.16 7.13
C SER A 40 -6.57 5.32 6.38
N VAL A 41 -6.99 4.86 5.20
CA VAL A 41 -6.15 4.23 4.18
C VAL A 41 -6.43 4.94 2.86
N SER A 42 -5.39 5.30 2.12
CA SER A 42 -5.50 5.99 0.83
C SER A 42 -4.51 5.40 -0.16
N ASP A 43 -4.98 5.17 -1.38
CA ASP A 43 -4.21 4.57 -2.47
C ASP A 43 -4.08 5.55 -3.64
N ALA A 44 -2.90 5.57 -4.26
CA ALA A 44 -2.61 6.32 -5.47
C ALA A 44 -1.77 5.47 -6.43
N CYS A 45 -2.21 5.37 -7.69
CA CYS A 45 -1.44 4.72 -8.74
C CYS A 45 -0.29 5.63 -9.18
N THR A 46 0.87 5.03 -9.47
CA THR A 46 1.98 5.71 -10.16
C THR A 46 1.99 5.32 -11.62
N THR A 47 2.29 6.28 -12.49
CA THR A 47 2.36 6.05 -13.94
C THR A 47 3.79 6.19 -14.46
N ASP A 48 4.09 5.51 -15.55
CA ASP A 48 5.28 5.80 -16.36
C ASP A 48 5.06 6.99 -17.31
N ASP A 49 6.03 7.24 -18.18
CA ASP A 49 6.01 8.30 -19.20
C ASP A 49 4.97 8.06 -20.31
N SER A 50 4.45 6.84 -20.45
CA SER A 50 3.35 6.50 -21.36
C SER A 50 1.96 6.70 -20.74
N GLY A 51 1.91 6.98 -19.43
CA GLY A 51 0.66 7.04 -18.66
C GLY A 51 0.15 5.68 -18.21
N ALA A 52 0.91 4.60 -18.41
CA ALA A 52 0.55 3.27 -17.94
C ALA A 52 0.76 3.18 -16.42
N THR A 53 -0.19 2.57 -15.70
CA THR A 53 -0.05 2.30 -14.27
C THR A 53 1.02 1.24 -14.02
N ILE A 54 2.07 1.61 -13.29
CA ILE A 54 3.23 0.75 -12.99
C ILE A 54 3.40 0.41 -11.51
N GLY A 55 2.56 0.99 -10.65
CA GLY A 55 2.70 0.83 -9.21
C GLY A 55 1.54 1.43 -8.43
N LEU A 56 1.52 1.12 -7.14
CA LEU A 56 0.57 1.62 -6.17
C LEU A 56 1.31 2.12 -4.93
N ILE A 57 0.97 3.33 -4.50
CA ILE A 57 1.39 3.88 -3.21
C ILE A 57 0.18 3.80 -2.28
N ARG A 58 0.34 3.15 -1.13
CA ARG A 58 -0.66 3.10 -0.05
C ARG A 58 -0.17 3.87 1.16
N VAL A 59 -1.01 4.77 1.67
CA VAL A 59 -0.76 5.54 2.87
C VAL A 59 -1.75 5.11 3.95
N VAL A 60 -1.24 4.82 5.15
CA VAL A 60 -2.02 4.46 6.33
C VAL A 60 -1.81 5.50 7.42
N ALA A 61 -2.88 6.19 7.82
CA ALA A 61 -2.89 7.06 9.00
C ALA A 61 -3.45 6.28 10.20
N TYR A 62 -2.77 6.33 11.33
CA TYR A 62 -3.11 5.53 12.51
C TYR A 62 -2.77 6.26 13.82
N ASP A 63 -3.39 5.81 14.92
CA ASP A 63 -3.11 6.30 16.28
C ASP A 63 -2.02 5.46 16.98
#